data_AF-A0A3M1KG01-F1
#
_entry.id   AF-A0A3M1KG01-F1
#
_cell.length_a   1.000
_cell.length_b   1.000
_cell.length_c   1.000
_cell.angle_alpha   90.00
_cell.angle_beta   90.00
_cell.angle_gamma   90.00
#
_symmetry.space_group_name_H-M   'P 1'
#
loop_
_entity.id
_entity.type
_entity.pdbx_description
1 polymer ?
#
loop_
_entity_poly.entity_id
_entity_poly.type
_entity_poly.pdbx_seq_one_letter_code
_entity_poly.pdbx_strand_id
1 'polypeptide(L)'
;QGDIERPVLVRKGSLVTMQVRHGAMVLSAIGKAMQDGALGDSILLLNPRTRRTVEGTVVAAGRVDIAMARAVLAARAGHVR
;
A
#
# COMPACT_ATOMS: atom_id res chain seq x y z
N GLN A 1 -17.66 -4.24 -29.11
CA GLN A 1 -17.65 -4.88 -27.78
C GLN A 1 -16.22 -5.19 -27.38
N GLY A 2 -15.80 -4.71 -26.22
CA GLY A 2 -14.48 -4.99 -25.67
C GLY A 2 -14.36 -4.29 -24.33
N ASP A 3 -15.21 -4.66 -23.38
CA ASP A 3 -15.05 -4.23 -22.00
C ASP A 3 -13.83 -4.98 -21.45
N ILE A 4 -12.66 -4.34 -21.57
CA ILE A 4 -11.41 -4.85 -21.02
C ILE A 4 -11.50 -4.66 -19.51
N GLU A 5 -12.04 -5.67 -18.83
CA GLU A 5 -12.03 -5.71 -17.37
C GLU A 5 -10.59 -5.84 -16.90
N ARG A 6 -10.19 -4.97 -15.96
CA ARG A 6 -8.80 -4.96 -15.47
C ARG A 6 -8.55 -6.24 -14.68
N PRO A 7 -7.50 -7.01 -15.00
CA PRO A 7 -7.23 -8.25 -14.30
C PRO A 7 -6.88 -7.98 -12.84
N VAL A 8 -7.55 -8.69 -11.93
CA VAL A 8 -7.24 -8.65 -10.50
C VAL A 8 -5.89 -9.32 -10.27
N LEU A 9 -4.88 -8.51 -9.96
CA LEU A 9 -3.50 -8.94 -9.73
C LEU A 9 -3.24 -9.27 -8.27
N VAL A 10 -4.03 -8.69 -7.37
CA VAL A 10 -3.98 -8.93 -5.93
C VAL A 10 -5.39 -9.21 -5.45
N ARG A 11 -5.57 -10.34 -4.76
CA ARG A 11 -6.89 -10.72 -4.19
C ARG A 11 -6.95 -10.37 -2.72
N LYS A 12 -8.13 -10.02 -2.23
CA LYS A 12 -8.41 -9.85 -0.81
C LYS A 12 -7.98 -11.09 -0.02
N GLY A 13 -7.28 -10.85 1.09
CA GLY A 13 -6.78 -11.88 1.99
C GLY A 13 -5.49 -12.54 1.54
N SER A 14 -5.03 -12.31 0.30
CA SER A 14 -3.75 -12.84 -0.18
C SER A 14 -2.56 -12.19 0.53
N LEU A 15 -1.49 -12.97 0.69
CA LEU A 15 -0.21 -12.46 1.13
C LEU A 15 0.51 -11.85 -0.06
N VAL A 16 0.97 -10.61 0.10
CA VAL A 16 1.67 -9.86 -0.93
C VAL A 16 3.00 -9.33 -0.42
N THR A 17 3.92 -9.12 -1.34
CA THR A 17 5.20 -8.47 -1.06
C THR A 17 5.00 -6.95 -1.14
N MET A 18 5.10 -6.31 0.01
CA MET A 18 5.13 -4.86 0.14
C MET A 18 6.58 -4.40 -0.06
N GLN A 19 6.82 -3.55 -1.05
CA GLN A 19 8.11 -2.89 -1.24
C GLN A 19 7.99 -1.44 -0.82
N VAL A 20 8.99 -0.97 -0.08
CA VAL A 20 9.07 0.41 0.35
C VAL A 20 10.39 0.99 -0.12
N ARG A 21 10.33 2.09 -0.85
CA ARG A 21 11.51 2.78 -1.38
C ARG A 21 11.75 4.09 -0.66
N HIS A 22 12.98 4.30 -0.21
CA HIS A 22 13.42 5.56 0.38
C HIS A 22 14.87 5.85 -0.03
N GLY A 23 15.05 6.75 -1.00
CA GLY A 23 16.35 7.00 -1.63
C GLY A 23 16.89 5.72 -2.27
N ALA A 24 18.11 5.33 -1.90
CA ALA A 24 18.75 4.09 -2.35
C ALA A 24 18.30 2.82 -1.58
N MET A 25 17.49 2.98 -0.52
CA MET A 25 17.06 1.85 0.32
C MET A 25 15.74 1.26 -0.19
N VAL A 26 15.72 -0.07 -0.33
CA VAL A 26 14.51 -0.85 -0.63
C VAL A 26 14.26 -1.81 0.53
N LEU A 27 13.15 -1.61 1.23
CA LEU A 27 12.68 -2.53 2.27
C LEU A 27 11.60 -3.43 1.67
N SER A 28 11.63 -4.71 2.05
CA SER A 28 10.59 -5.68 1.69
C SER A 28 9.91 -6.19 2.94
N ALA A 29 8.59 -6.27 2.91
CA ALA A 29 7.78 -6.82 3.98
C ALA A 29 6.62 -7.64 3.41
N ILE A 30 6.07 -8.56 4.21
CA ILE A 30 4.85 -9.28 3.85
C ILE A 30 3.65 -8.53 4.40
N GLY A 31 2.67 -8.31 3.55
CA GLY A 31 1.37 -7.73 3.89
C GLY A 31 0.23 -8.66 3.52
N LYS A 32 -0.91 -8.49 4.16
CA LYS A 32 -2.17 -9.14 3.78
C LYS A 32 -3.06 -8.11 3.09
N ALA A 33 -3.42 -8.36 1.83
CA ALA A 33 -4.33 -7.48 1.11
C ALA A 33 -5.71 -7.47 1.79
N MET A 34 -6.27 -6.28 2.03
CA MET A 34 -7.60 -6.15 2.65
C MET A 34 -8.71 -6.04 1.61
N GLN A 35 -8.35 -5.79 0.34
CA GLN A 35 -9.26 -5.70 -0.80
C GLN A 35 -8.58 -6.21 -2.07
N ASP A 36 -9.39 -6.44 -3.10
CA ASP A 36 -8.90 -6.78 -4.44
C ASP A 36 -8.27 -5.54 -5.10
N GLY A 37 -7.29 -5.77 -5.99
CA GLY A 37 -6.64 -4.70 -6.73
C GLY A 37 -6.07 -5.17 -8.07
N ALA A 38 -6.29 -4.36 -9.09
CA ALA A 38 -5.65 -4.47 -10.40
C ALA A 38 -4.40 -3.59 -10.48
N LEU A 39 -3.67 -3.68 -11.59
CA LEU A 39 -2.48 -2.87 -11.82
C LEU A 39 -2.79 -1.37 -11.68
N GLY A 40 -2.03 -0.67 -10.84
CA GLY A 40 -2.17 0.76 -10.59
C GLY A 40 -3.21 1.12 -9.51
N ASP A 41 -3.97 0.15 -8.99
CA ASP A 41 -4.95 0.43 -7.95
C ASP A 41 -4.28 0.64 -6.59
N SER A 42 -4.79 1.61 -5.82
CA SER A 42 -4.44 1.79 -4.41
C SER A 42 -5.26 0.85 -3.54
N ILE A 43 -4.58 -0.04 -2.83
CA ILE A 43 -5.20 -0.99 -1.92
C ILE A 43 -4.72 -0.86 -0.48
N LEU A 44 -5.61 -1.16 0.46
CA LEU A 44 -5.28 -1.27 1.87
C LEU A 44 -4.68 -2.64 2.16
N LEU A 45 -3.61 -2.65 2.95
CA LEU A 45 -2.91 -3.86 3.39
C LEU A 45 -2.71 -3.85 4.89
N LEU A 46 -2.86 -5.01 5.51
CA LEU A 46 -2.50 -5.21 6.90
C LEU A 46 -1.07 -5.78 6.98
N ASN A 47 -0.20 -5.12 7.73
CA ASN A 47 1.08 -5.71 8.10
C ASN A 47 0.88 -6.63 9.33
N PRO A 48 1.02 -7.96 9.22
CA PRO A 48 0.75 -8.86 10.33
C PRO A 48 1.75 -8.72 11.50
N ARG A 49 2.95 -8.19 11.25
CA ARG A 49 3.98 -8.01 12.29
C ARG A 49 3.69 -6.82 13.20
N THR A 50 3.26 -5.71 12.61
CA THR A 50 3.00 -4.45 13.35
C THR A 50 1.52 -4.21 13.61
N ARG A 51 0.64 -4.99 12.95
CA ARG A 51 -0.82 -4.84 12.95
C ARG A 51 -1.28 -3.47 12.44
N ARG A 52 -0.43 -2.76 11.72
CA ARG A 52 -0.78 -1.48 11.08
C ARG A 52 -1.35 -1.73 9.69
N THR A 53 -2.40 -0.98 9.37
CA THR A 53 -2.89 -0.87 8.00
C THR A 53 -2.05 0.16 7.25
N VAL A 54 -1.64 -0.20 6.05
CA VAL A 54 -0.83 0.62 5.15
C VAL A 54 -1.53 0.68 3.80
N GLU A 55 -1.46 1.81 3.14
CA GLU A 55 -1.93 1.98 1.77
C GLU A 55 -0.77 1.76 0.81
N GLY A 56 -1.03 1.08 -0.30
CA GLY A 56 -0.03 0.86 -1.34
C GLY A 56 -0.64 0.65 -2.70
N THR A 57 0.15 0.87 -3.74
CA THR A 57 -0.26 0.76 -5.13
C THR A 57 0.18 -0.59 -5.71
N VAL A 58 -0.74 -1.31 -6.34
CA VAL A 58 -0.43 -2.59 -7.00
C VAL A 58 0.44 -2.34 -8.22
N VAL A 59 1.64 -2.91 -8.23
CA VAL A 59 2.61 -2.74 -9.33
C VAL A 59 2.84 -4.03 -10.13
N ALA A 60 2.51 -5.18 -9.55
CA ALA A 60 2.50 -6.48 -10.24
C ALA A 60 1.68 -7.50 -9.45
N ALA A 61 1.48 -8.69 -10.01
CA ALA A 61 0.86 -9.81 -9.31
C ALA A 61 1.56 -10.09 -7.98
N GLY A 62 0.80 -10.00 -6.88
CA GLY A 62 1.32 -10.21 -5.52
C GLY A 62 2.37 -9.18 -5.05
N ARG A 63 2.56 -8.05 -5.76
CA ARG A 63 3.54 -7.02 -5.41
C ARG A 63 2.89 -5.64 -5.33
N VAL A 64 3.15 -4.97 -4.23
CA VAL A 64 2.57 -3.67 -3.91
C VAL A 64 3.68 -2.72 -3.47
N ASP A 65 3.68 -1.51 -4.02
CA ASP A 65 4.57 -0.45 -3.60
C ASP A 65 3.89 0.41 -2.54
N ILE A 66 4.61 0.68 -1.45
CA ILE A 66 4.11 1.52 -0.36
C ILE A 66 4.90 2.82 -0.36
N ALA A 67 4.18 3.93 -0.46
CA ALA A 67 4.76 5.24 -0.23
C ALA A 67 5.08 5.39 1.26
N MET A 68 6.32 5.74 1.59
CA MET A 68 6.63 6.26 2.92
C MET A 68 5.85 7.55 3.11
N ALA A 69 4.87 7.55 4.01
CA ALA A 69 4.18 8.77 4.39
C ALA A 69 5.25 9.75 4.88
N ARG A 70 5.42 10.88 4.19
CA ARG A 70 6.16 12.00 4.77
C ARG A 70 5.45 12.33 6.07
N ALA A 71 6.18 12.31 7.18
CA ALA A 71 5.67 12.84 8.43
C ALA A 71 5.17 14.26 8.14
N VAL A 72 3.86 14.45 8.11
CA VAL A 72 3.28 15.79 7.99
C VAL A 72 3.69 16.49 9.27
N LEU A 73 4.58 17.47 9.16
CA LEU A 73 4.83 18.46 10.19
C LEU A 73 3.56 19.30 10.35
N ALA A 74 2.53 18.75 10.98
CA ALA A 74 1.37 19.47 11.46
C ALA A 74 1.43 19.54 12.99
N ALA A 75 2.56 20.00 13.50
CA ALA A 75 2.54 20.84 14.68
C ALA A 75 2.09 22.23 14.23
N ARG A 76 0.78 22.44 14.12
CA ARG A 76 0.24 23.79 14.29
C ARG A 76 -0.36 23.86 15.67
N ALA A 77 0.46 24.42 16.56
CA ALA A 77 0.01 25.12 17.74
C ALA A 77 -1.23 25.96 17.40
N GLY A 78 -2.29 25.72 18.15
CA GLY A 78 -3.52 26.50 18.14
C GLY A 78 -4.05 26.60 19.56
N HIS A 79 -3.16 26.99 20.50
CA HIS A 79 -3.54 27.52 21.79
C HIS A 79 -3.27 29.03 21.74
N VAL A 80 -4.33 29.82 21.92
CA VAL A 80 -4.50 31.30 21.97
C VAL A 80 -5.82 31.56 21.23
N ARG A 81 -6.93 31.90 21.87
CA ARG A 81 -7.20 32.62 23.12
C ARG A 81 -8.31 31.95 23.92
#